data_AF-A0A921ATU8-F1
#
_entry.id   AF-A0A921ATU8-F1
#
_cell.length_a   1.000
_cell.length_b   1.000
_cell.length_c   1.000
_cell.angle_alpha   90.00
_cell.angle_beta   90.00
_cell.angle_gamma   90.00
#
_symmetry.space_group_name_H-M   'P 1'
#
loop_
_entity.id
_entity.type
_entity.pdbx_description
1 polymer ?
#
loop_
_entity_poly.entity_id
_entity_poly.type
_entity_poly.pdbx_seq_one_letter_code
_entity_poly.pdbx_strand_id
1 'polypeptide(L)'
;MHRLTVNLSEYIKKDITIPCYQRGYIWGKEHGKNKRNAVSSMLDSLLDGYAGQNDIFIQGMTVIASDKSLKVIDGQQRTTFFYLLLKAMGDRGFNLSYESARGADGETRLSPQQWLEAVN
;
A
#
# COMPACT_ATOMS: atom_id res chain seq x y z
N MET A 1 4.42 19.91 12.21
CA MET A 1 3.94 18.80 11.36
C MET A 1 2.73 19.30 10.59
N HIS A 2 2.76 19.25 9.26
CA HIS A 2 1.63 19.68 8.42
C HIS A 2 0.69 18.50 8.19
N ARG A 3 -0.63 18.69 8.38
CA ARG A 3 -1.65 17.65 8.22
C ARG A 3 -2.66 18.10 7.19
N LEU A 4 -2.95 17.22 6.24
CA LEU A 4 -3.94 17.42 5.19
C LEU A 4 -4.79 16.15 5.06
N THR A 5 -6.03 16.31 4.65
CA THR A 5 -6.88 15.22 4.17
C THR A 5 -6.89 15.29 2.65
N VAL A 6 -6.56 14.18 2.00
CA VAL A 6 -6.51 14.06 0.54
C VAL A 6 -7.31 12.85 0.10
N ASN A 7 -7.89 12.93 -1.09
CA ASN A 7 -8.55 11.77 -1.68
C ASN A 7 -7.52 10.76 -2.18
N LEU A 8 -7.89 9.47 -2.20
CA LEU A 8 -7.01 8.42 -2.73
C LEU A 8 -6.57 8.73 -4.17
N SER A 9 -7.48 9.26 -4.99
CA SER A 9 -7.22 9.65 -6.38
C SER A 9 -6.17 10.77 -6.52
N GLU A 10 -5.98 11.62 -5.51
CA GLU A 10 -4.93 12.64 -5.48
C GLU A 10 -3.61 12.06 -4.98
N TYR A 11 -3.68 11.18 -3.98
CA TYR A 11 -2.52 10.48 -3.43
C TYR A 11 -1.80 9.63 -4.48
N ILE A 12 -2.54 8.80 -5.23
CA ILE A 12 -1.96 7.87 -6.21
C ILE A 12 -1.46 8.53 -7.51
N LYS A 13 -1.69 9.84 -7.70
CA LYS A 13 -1.13 10.60 -8.84
C LYS A 13 0.35 10.95 -8.66
N LYS A 14 0.90 10.79 -7.45
CA LYS A 14 2.30 11.09 -7.15
C LYS A 14 3.18 9.88 -7.44
N ASP A 15 4.46 10.12 -7.68
CA ASP A 15 5.47 9.08 -7.69
C ASP A 15 5.77 8.67 -6.25
N ILE A 16 5.36 7.46 -5.87
CA ILE A 16 5.44 7.00 -4.48
C ILE A 16 6.63 6.08 -4.29
N THR A 17 7.48 6.41 -3.32
CA THR A 17 8.67 5.63 -2.98
C THR A 17 8.57 5.09 -1.55
N ILE A 18 8.79 3.79 -1.42
CA ILE A 18 8.94 3.09 -0.14
C ILE A 18 10.45 2.98 0.18
N PRO A 19 10.94 3.67 1.22
CA PRO A 19 12.35 3.69 1.58
C PRO A 19 12.94 2.33 1.96
N CYS A 20 14.26 2.18 1.86
CA CYS A 20 14.97 0.92 2.11
C CYS A 20 14.91 0.40 3.55
N TYR A 21 14.56 1.26 4.52
CA TYR A 21 14.37 0.89 5.92
C TYR A 21 12.98 0.30 6.23
N GLN A 22 12.07 0.33 5.26
CA GLN A 22 10.74 -0.28 5.39
C GLN A 22 10.80 -1.77 5.06
N ARG A 23 9.95 -2.56 5.72
CA ARG A 23 9.85 -4.01 5.48
C ARG A 23 9.11 -4.30 4.18
N GLY A 24 9.18 -5.53 3.67
CA GLY A 24 8.35 -5.92 2.52
C GLY A 24 6.86 -6.02 2.86
N TYR A 25 6.04 -6.27 1.82
CA TYR A 25 4.60 -6.40 1.96
C TYR A 25 4.21 -7.72 2.64
N ILE A 26 3.38 -7.67 3.69
CA ILE A 26 2.96 -8.86 4.45
C ILE A 26 1.46 -8.87 4.78
N TRP A 27 0.68 -7.90 4.33
CA TRP A 27 -0.75 -7.77 4.67
C TRP A 27 -1.62 -8.96 4.25
N GLY A 28 -1.17 -9.76 3.28
CA GLY A 28 -1.83 -11.00 2.86
C GLY A 28 -1.59 -12.19 3.80
N LYS A 29 -0.65 -12.09 4.75
CA LYS A 29 -0.32 -13.19 5.67
C LYS A 29 -1.47 -13.39 6.66
N GLU A 30 -1.99 -14.61 6.72
CA GLU A 30 -3.03 -15.00 7.66
C GLU A 30 -2.50 -15.03 9.11
N HIS A 31 -3.31 -14.58 10.05
CA HIS A 31 -3.02 -14.64 11.48
C HIS A 31 -4.08 -15.47 12.22
N GLY A 32 -3.62 -16.45 13.02
CA GLY A 32 -4.49 -17.24 13.89
C GLY A 32 -5.39 -18.25 13.18
N LYS A 33 -6.33 -18.85 13.92
CA LYS A 33 -7.19 -19.94 13.42
C LYS A 33 -8.26 -19.48 12.40
N ASN A 34 -8.59 -18.19 12.39
CA ASN A 34 -9.71 -17.65 11.62
C ASN A 34 -9.33 -17.23 10.19
N LYS A 35 -8.08 -17.48 9.76
CA LYS A 35 -7.56 -17.18 8.41
C LYS A 35 -7.79 -15.74 7.92
N ARG A 36 -8.04 -14.80 8.83
CA ARG A 36 -8.19 -13.38 8.49
C ARG A 36 -6.82 -12.71 8.39
N ASN A 37 -6.75 -11.73 7.51
CA ASN A 37 -5.55 -10.91 7.28
C ASN A 37 -5.94 -9.44 7.05
N ALA A 38 -4.95 -8.56 6.99
CA ALA A 38 -5.19 -7.13 6.86
C ALA A 38 -5.83 -6.76 5.52
N VAL A 39 -5.59 -7.54 4.46
CA VAL A 39 -6.27 -7.39 3.16
C VAL A 39 -7.78 -7.56 3.33
N SER A 40 -8.23 -8.66 3.94
CA SER A 40 -9.65 -8.94 4.17
C SER A 40 -10.33 -7.85 5.00
N SER A 41 -9.68 -7.38 6.08
CA SER A 41 -10.24 -6.31 6.92
C SER A 41 -10.34 -4.97 6.19
N MET A 42 -9.37 -4.63 5.33
CA MET A 42 -9.44 -3.43 4.51
C MET A 42 -10.57 -3.54 3.48
N LEU A 43 -10.72 -4.68 2.81
CA LEU A 43 -11.81 -4.91 1.85
C LEU A 43 -13.19 -4.81 2.50
N ASP A 44 -13.38 -5.41 3.69
CA ASP A 44 -14.63 -5.29 4.46
C ASP A 44 -14.95 -3.80 4.71
N SER A 45 -13.95 -3.01 5.12
CA SER A 45 -14.12 -1.56 5.36
C SER A 45 -14.48 -0.77 4.09
N LEU A 46 -13.90 -1.13 2.94
CA LEU A 46 -14.22 -0.50 1.65
C LEU A 46 -15.66 -0.83 1.22
N LEU A 47 -16.07 -2.10 1.38
CA LEU A 47 -17.39 -2.59 1.01
C LEU A 47 -18.49 -1.96 1.88
N ASP A 48 -18.26 -1.84 3.18
CA ASP A 48 -19.18 -1.18 4.11
C ASP A 48 -19.37 0.30 3.73
N GLY A 49 -18.28 0.99 3.40
CA GLY A 49 -18.32 2.38 2.91
C GLY A 49 -19.12 2.52 1.62
N TYR A 50 -18.86 1.64 0.65
CA TYR A 50 -19.55 1.62 -0.62
C TYR A 50 -21.06 1.34 -0.47
N ALA A 51 -21.43 0.29 0.28
CA ALA A 51 -22.82 -0.09 0.50
C ALA A 51 -23.60 0.99 1.26
N GLY A 52 -22.95 1.63 2.23
CA GLY A 52 -23.52 2.73 3.00
C GLY A 52 -23.52 4.08 2.28
N GLN A 53 -22.88 4.20 1.11
CA GLN A 53 -22.62 5.47 0.41
C GLN A 53 -21.97 6.54 1.31
N ASN A 54 -21.05 6.11 2.17
CA ASN A 54 -20.38 6.98 3.13
C ASN A 54 -18.91 7.14 2.78
N ASP A 55 -18.38 8.34 3.04
CA ASP A 55 -16.94 8.57 3.01
C ASP A 55 -16.25 7.70 4.07
N ILE A 56 -15.19 7.02 3.66
CA ILE A 56 -14.37 6.19 4.55
C ILE A 56 -13.01 6.82 4.79
N PHE A 57 -12.60 6.81 6.05
CA PHE A 57 -11.25 7.22 6.42
C PHE A 57 -10.32 6.00 6.46
N ILE A 58 -9.51 5.85 5.41
CA ILE A 58 -8.56 4.74 5.21
C ILE A 58 -7.41 4.69 6.24
N GLN A 59 -7.29 5.72 7.08
CA GLN A 59 -6.24 6.01 8.09
C GLN A 59 -5.17 7.00 7.64
N GLY A 60 -4.46 7.56 8.62
CA GLY A 60 -3.38 8.51 8.40
C GLY A 60 -2.15 7.90 7.71
N MET A 61 -1.44 8.75 6.99
CA MET A 61 -0.17 8.45 6.33
C MET A 61 0.87 9.48 6.75
N THR A 62 2.11 9.03 7.00
CA THR A 62 3.24 9.96 7.22
C THR A 62 4.16 9.87 6.02
N VAL A 63 4.42 11.01 5.38
CA VAL A 63 5.20 11.09 4.15
C VAL A 63 6.13 12.30 4.20
N ILE A 64 7.22 12.23 3.45
CA ILE A 64 7.96 13.40 2.99
C ILE A 64 7.41 13.72 1.60
N ALA A 65 6.77 14.89 1.46
CA ALA A 65 6.14 15.30 0.22
C ALA A 65 7.01 16.27 -0.58
N SER A 66 6.98 16.13 -1.89
CA SER A 66 7.45 17.10 -2.87
C SER A 66 6.37 17.27 -3.95
N ASP A 67 6.53 18.22 -4.86
CA ASP A 67 5.47 18.57 -5.83
C ASP A 67 4.94 17.38 -6.62
N LYS A 68 5.80 16.41 -6.95
CA LYS A 68 5.44 15.23 -7.75
C LYS A 68 5.67 13.89 -7.07
N SER A 69 6.35 13.85 -5.94
CA SER A 69 6.76 12.61 -5.29
C SER A 69 6.40 12.55 -3.81
N LEU A 70 6.21 11.33 -3.31
CA LEU A 70 5.95 11.03 -1.90
C LEU A 70 6.91 9.94 -1.44
N LYS A 71 7.69 10.22 -0.40
CA LYS A 71 8.50 9.20 0.28
C LYS A 71 7.79 8.76 1.56
N VAL A 72 7.40 7.48 1.64
CA VAL A 72 6.52 6.95 2.69
C VAL A 72 7.29 6.64 3.98
N ILE A 73 6.95 7.30 5.08
CA ILE A 73 7.50 7.05 6.42
C ILE A 73 6.62 6.07 7.20
N ASP A 74 5.30 6.21 7.13
CA ASP A 74 4.34 5.28 7.71
C ASP A 74 3.24 4.92 6.72
N GLY A 75 2.75 3.68 6.82
CA GLY A 75 1.61 3.15 6.07
C GLY A 75 1.95 2.58 4.69
N GLN A 76 3.21 2.21 4.49
CA GLN A 76 3.70 1.48 3.32
C GLN A 76 2.81 0.28 2.90
N GLN A 77 2.23 -0.46 3.84
CA GLN A 77 1.39 -1.61 3.54
C GLN A 77 0.05 -1.22 2.91
N ARG A 78 -0.55 -0.11 3.36
CA ARG A 78 -1.78 0.47 2.78
C ARG A 78 -1.54 0.90 1.35
N THR A 79 -0.43 1.61 1.11
CA THR A 79 0.00 2.02 -0.22
C THR A 79 0.10 0.82 -1.17
N THR A 80 0.86 -0.21 -0.78
CA THR A 80 1.03 -1.40 -1.61
C THR A 80 -0.27 -2.18 -1.81
N PHE A 81 -1.15 -2.22 -0.79
CA PHE A 81 -2.48 -2.81 -0.93
C PHE A 81 -3.29 -2.15 -2.05
N PHE A 82 -3.37 -0.80 -2.10
CA PHE A 82 -4.12 -0.12 -3.17
C PHE A 82 -3.49 -0.32 -4.54
N TYR A 83 -2.16 -0.35 -4.63
CA TYR A 83 -1.48 -0.69 -5.88
C TYR A 83 -1.92 -2.08 -6.38
N LEU A 84 -1.85 -3.09 -5.51
CA LEU A 84 -2.22 -4.46 -5.85
C LEU A 84 -3.72 -4.62 -6.14
N LEU A 85 -4.59 -3.93 -5.40
CA LEU A 85 -6.03 -3.95 -5.63
C LEU A 85 -6.38 -3.42 -7.03
N LEU A 86 -5.81 -2.28 -7.43
CA LEU A 86 -6.00 -1.71 -8.77
C LEU A 86 -5.51 -2.68 -9.85
N LYS A 87 -4.31 -3.24 -9.68
CA LYS A 87 -3.74 -4.26 -10.58
C LYS A 87 -4.65 -5.49 -10.71
N ALA A 88 -5.18 -5.99 -9.60
CA ALA A 88 -6.08 -7.14 -9.58
C ALA A 88 -7.42 -6.87 -10.29
N MET A 89 -7.82 -5.61 -10.40
CA MET A 89 -9.00 -5.18 -11.17
C MET A 89 -8.70 -4.92 -12.66
N GLY A 90 -7.47 -5.18 -13.12
CA GLY A 90 -7.05 -4.98 -14.51
C GLY A 90 -6.56 -3.56 -14.83
N ASP A 91 -6.40 -2.70 -13.82
CA ASP A 91 -5.78 -1.37 -13.98
C ASP A 91 -4.24 -1.50 -14.05
N ARG A 92 -3.55 -0.46 -14.52
CA ARG A 92 -2.08 -0.41 -14.51
C ARG A 92 -1.50 -0.13 -13.13
N GLY A 93 -2.33 0.30 -12.18
CA GLY A 93 -1.88 0.77 -10.87
C GLY A 93 -1.29 2.19 -10.97
N PHE A 94 -0.47 2.55 -9.99
CA PHE A 94 0.22 3.84 -9.94
C PHE A 94 1.73 3.66 -9.78
N ASN A 95 2.49 4.74 -9.92
CA ASN A 95 3.95 4.70 -9.81
C ASN A 95 4.36 4.40 -8.36
N LEU A 96 4.74 3.15 -8.11
CA LEU A 96 5.22 2.66 -6.82
C LEU A 96 6.61 2.04 -6.97
N SER A 97 7.57 2.53 -6.21
CA SER A 97 8.93 1.97 -6.17
C SER A 97 9.38 1.63 -4.75
N TYR A 98 10.13 0.53 -4.61
CA TYR A 98 10.81 0.15 -3.39
C TYR A 98 12.32 0.38 -3.51
N GLU A 99 12.91 1.07 -2.53
CA GLU A 99 14.37 1.27 -2.45
C GLU A 99 15.09 0.11 -1.74
N SER A 100 14.35 -0.80 -1.08
CA SER A 100 14.97 -1.90 -0.33
C SER A 100 15.53 -2.96 -1.27
N ALA A 101 16.79 -3.33 -1.07
CA ALA A 101 17.38 -4.51 -1.69
C ALA A 101 17.07 -5.81 -0.93
N ARG A 102 16.52 -5.72 0.29
CA ARG A 102 16.20 -6.86 1.16
C ARG A 102 14.73 -7.27 1.01
N GLY A 103 14.48 -8.55 0.77
CA GLY A 103 13.14 -9.13 0.61
C GLY A 103 12.20 -8.96 1.80
N ALA A 104 10.96 -9.41 1.64
CA ALA A 104 9.89 -9.22 2.64
C ALA A 104 10.09 -10.04 3.92
N ASP A 105 10.70 -11.21 3.78
CA ASP A 105 11.26 -12.01 4.85
C ASP A 105 12.73 -12.28 4.54
N GLY A 106 13.53 -12.62 5.56
CA GLY A 106 14.96 -12.90 5.39
C GLY A 106 15.27 -14.14 4.55
N GLU A 107 14.25 -14.83 4.03
CA GLU A 107 14.35 -16.06 3.24
C GLU A 107 14.21 -15.77 1.73
N THR A 108 13.48 -14.71 1.36
CA THR A 108 13.24 -14.35 -0.04
C THR A 108 14.46 -13.66 -0.66
N ARG A 109 14.99 -14.24 -1.74
CA ARG A 109 16.13 -13.69 -2.52
C ARG A 109 15.77 -12.43 -3.33
N LEU A 110 14.49 -12.20 -3.60
CA LEU A 110 14.00 -11.05 -4.37
C LEU A 110 13.86 -9.82 -3.48
N SER A 111 14.29 -8.67 -3.98
CA SER A 111 13.91 -7.39 -3.40
C SER A 111 12.39 -7.16 -3.50
N PRO A 112 11.78 -6.32 -2.66
CA PRO A 112 10.36 -5.98 -2.76
C PRO A 112 10.00 -5.36 -4.12
N GLN A 113 10.93 -4.63 -4.75
CA GLN A 113 10.75 -4.11 -6.11
C GLN A 113 10.64 -5.24 -7.13
N GLN A 114 11.59 -6.18 -7.12
CA GLN A 114 11.57 -7.34 -8.02
C GLN A 114 10.36 -8.25 -7.78
N TRP A 115 9.95 -8.41 -6.52
CA TRP A 115 8.72 -9.12 -6.19
C TRP A 115 7.50 -8.41 -6.79
N LEU A 116 7.40 -7.09 -6.63
CA LEU A 116 6.28 -6.31 -7.18
C LEU A 116 6.21 -6.43 -8.71
N GLU A 117 7.36 -6.42 -9.38
CA GLU A 117 7.48 -6.60 -10.84
C GLU A 117 7.11 -8.02 -11.29
N ALA A 118 7.41 -9.05 -10.50
CA ALA A 118 7.09 -10.44 -10.83
C ALA A 118 5.60 -10.79 -10.67
N VAL A 119 4.85 -9.98 -9.93
CA VAL A 119 3.38 -10.16 -9.72
C VAL A 119 2.57 -9.36 -10.76
N ASN A 120 3.24 -8.61 -11.65
CA ASN A 120 2.63 -7.88 -12.77
C ASN A 120 2.44 -8.75 -14.01
#